data_AF-A0A099ET57-F1
#
_entry.id   AF-A0A099ET57-F1
#
_cell.length_a   1.000
_cell.length_b   1.000
_cell.length_c   1.000
_cell.angle_alpha   90.00
_cell.angle_beta   90.00
_cell.angle_gamma   90.00
#
_symmetry.space_group_name_H-M   'P 1'
#
loop_
_entity.id
_entity.type
_entity.pdbx_description
1 polymer ?
#
loop_
_entity_poly.entity_id
_entity_poly.type
_entity_poly.pdbx_seq_one_letter_code
_entity_poly.pdbx_strand_id
1 'polypeptide(L)'
;MSFSLPLSEDNMVIKFTKEQMNSAPMPDVEFAEWYVDEILRTEFPNSFRELGRVSCMRKTKSARRYLPHFGITRPDLQGQIMTVMWALGPNFFEHPAFNKILTDKHLTQDEKVDQVYKVSDEDGGQALDQADDRYWYPRLVPGNILGLKAYSEMTKKELWEEDIDPEDEDPWSIFKDG
;
A
#
# COMPACT_ATOMS: atom_id res chain seq x y z
N MET A 1 -6.50 -28.49 0.57
CA MET A 1 -6.40 -27.64 -0.63
C MET A 1 -5.28 -26.67 -0.36
N SER A 2 -4.17 -26.78 -1.10
CA SER A 2 -2.94 -26.01 -0.88
C SER A 2 -3.09 -24.67 -1.59
N PHE A 3 -3.10 -23.57 -0.85
CA PHE A 3 -3.04 -22.24 -1.42
C PHE A 3 -1.55 -21.87 -1.48
N SER A 4 -0.93 -22.14 -2.63
CA SER A 4 0.37 -21.55 -2.95
C SER A 4 0.05 -20.17 -3.49
N LEU A 5 0.58 -19.11 -2.87
CA LEU A 5 0.82 -17.91 -3.67
C LEU A 5 1.64 -18.38 -4.88
N PRO A 6 1.36 -17.89 -6.11
CA PRO A 6 2.21 -18.16 -7.25
C PRO A 6 3.51 -17.35 -7.09
N LEU A 7 4.26 -17.62 -6.03
CA LEU A 7 5.65 -17.24 -5.87
C LEU A 7 6.45 -18.47 -6.32
N SER A 8 6.33 -18.76 -7.62
CA SER A 8 7.14 -19.74 -8.33
C SER A 8 8.62 -19.50 -8.02
N GLU A 9 9.39 -20.57 -7.88
CA GLU A 9 10.84 -20.62 -7.59
C GLU A 9 11.75 -19.91 -8.62
N ASP A 10 11.17 -19.11 -9.52
CA ASP A 10 11.88 -18.16 -10.35
C ASP A 10 11.96 -16.84 -9.60
N ASN A 11 13.12 -16.58 -8.99
CA ASN A 11 13.61 -15.27 -8.54
C ASN A 11 12.90 -14.11 -9.26
N MET A 12 11.81 -13.59 -8.67
CA MET A 12 11.03 -12.50 -9.23
C MET A 12 11.82 -11.21 -9.04
N VAL A 13 12.71 -10.94 -9.99
CA VAL A 13 13.42 -9.66 -10.05
C VAL A 13 12.44 -8.66 -10.64
N ILE A 14 11.72 -7.92 -9.79
CA ILE A 14 11.08 -6.67 -10.21
C ILE A 14 12.20 -5.79 -10.78
N LYS A 15 12.24 -5.64 -12.10
CA LYS A 15 13.30 -4.89 -12.79
C LYS A 15 12.97 -3.41 -12.71
N PHE A 16 13.45 -2.75 -11.67
CA PHE A 16 13.49 -1.30 -11.59
C PHE A 16 14.55 -0.77 -12.57
N THR A 17 14.26 0.34 -13.26
CA THR A 17 15.27 1.01 -14.08
C THR A 17 16.34 1.64 -13.17
N LYS A 18 17.59 1.74 -13.64
CA LYS A 18 18.69 2.37 -12.89
C LYS A 18 18.40 3.80 -12.45
N GLU A 19 17.53 4.50 -13.19
CA GLU A 19 17.03 5.83 -12.87
C GLU A 19 16.02 5.78 -11.72
N GLN A 20 15.14 4.77 -11.66
CA GLN A 20 14.22 4.54 -10.54
C GLN A 20 14.92 4.08 -9.25
N MET A 21 16.07 3.39 -9.36
CA MET A 21 16.89 2.99 -8.21
C MET A 21 17.67 4.15 -7.56
N ASN A 22 17.83 5.28 -8.26
CA ASN A 22 18.68 6.42 -7.83
C ASN A 22 17.96 7.78 -7.90
N SER A 23 16.67 7.82 -8.22
CA SER A 23 15.97 9.09 -8.41
C SER A 23 15.54 9.74 -7.09
N ALA A 24 15.37 11.06 -7.15
CA ALA A 24 14.74 11.85 -6.12
C ALA A 24 13.35 11.28 -5.72
N PRO A 25 12.82 11.64 -4.54
CA PRO A 25 11.48 11.22 -4.13
C PRO A 25 10.46 11.46 -5.25
N MET A 26 9.81 10.39 -5.70
CA MET A 26 8.79 10.47 -6.75
C MET A 26 7.49 11.04 -6.18
N PRO A 27 6.86 12.04 -6.81
CA PRO A 27 5.55 12.56 -6.42
C PRO A 27 4.49 11.45 -6.32
N ASP A 28 3.50 11.65 -5.45
CA ASP A 28 2.48 10.64 -5.16
C ASP A 28 1.64 10.22 -6.37
N VAL A 29 1.30 11.17 -7.24
CA VAL A 29 0.56 10.90 -8.47
C VAL A 29 1.41 10.08 -9.44
N GLU A 30 2.65 10.50 -9.70
CA GLU A 30 3.57 9.80 -10.61
C GLU A 30 3.86 8.38 -10.14
N PHE A 31 4.05 8.19 -8.82
CA PHE A 31 4.23 6.85 -8.26
C PHE A 31 3.00 5.98 -8.46
N ALA A 32 1.81 6.52 -8.17
CA ALA A 32 0.58 5.76 -8.32
C ALA A 32 0.32 5.38 -9.79
N GLU A 33 0.59 6.29 -10.73
CA GLU A 33 0.50 6.00 -12.16
C GLU A 33 1.45 4.89 -12.57
N TRP A 34 2.75 5.06 -12.28
CA TRP A 34 3.77 4.07 -12.61
C TRP A 34 3.44 2.71 -12.00
N TYR A 35 3.17 2.66 -10.70
CA TYR A 35 2.90 1.39 -10.02
C TYR A 35 1.65 0.70 -10.59
N VAL A 36 0.57 1.44 -10.81
CA VAL A 36 -0.69 0.86 -11.27
C VAL A 36 -0.57 0.36 -12.71
N ASP A 37 0.05 1.13 -13.58
CA ASP A 37 0.12 0.81 -15.00
C ASP A 37 1.16 -0.28 -15.32
N GLU A 38 2.31 -0.26 -14.64
CA GLU A 38 3.41 -1.19 -14.92
C GLU A 38 3.35 -2.46 -14.05
N ILE A 39 2.99 -2.33 -12.77
CA ILE A 39 3.06 -3.44 -11.81
C ILE A 39 1.66 -4.01 -11.54
N LEU A 40 0.74 -3.21 -11.00
CA LEU A 40 -0.56 -3.71 -10.55
C LEU A 40 -1.36 -4.37 -11.68
N ARG A 41 -1.36 -3.75 -12.86
CA ARG A 41 -2.05 -4.28 -14.04
C ARG A 41 -1.56 -5.67 -14.44
N THR A 42 -0.29 -5.96 -14.23
CA THR A 42 0.36 -7.22 -14.62
C THR A 42 0.27 -8.26 -13.51
N GLU A 43 0.61 -7.87 -12.28
CA GLU A 43 0.70 -8.77 -11.13
C GLU A 43 -0.67 -9.05 -10.48
N PHE A 44 -1.60 -8.10 -10.53
CA PHE A 44 -2.94 -8.21 -9.94
C PHE A 44 -4.04 -7.82 -10.95
N PRO A 45 -4.13 -8.52 -12.11
CA PRO A 45 -5.01 -8.15 -13.20
C PRO A 45 -6.50 -8.20 -12.83
N ASN A 46 -6.87 -9.05 -11.86
CA ASN A 46 -8.24 -9.12 -11.36
C ASN A 46 -8.60 -7.87 -10.55
N SER A 47 -7.77 -7.49 -9.58
CA SER A 47 -7.97 -6.25 -8.80
C SER A 47 -8.02 -5.03 -9.70
N PHE A 48 -7.14 -4.95 -10.72
CA PHE A 48 -7.15 -3.87 -11.70
C PHE A 48 -8.46 -3.84 -12.51
N ARG A 49 -8.97 -4.99 -12.95
CA ARG A 49 -10.21 -5.09 -13.73
C ARG A 49 -11.45 -4.75 -12.90
N GLU A 50 -11.50 -5.22 -11.66
CA GLU A 50 -12.66 -5.07 -10.77
C GLU A 50 -12.80 -3.63 -10.25
N LEU A 51 -11.69 -3.02 -9.82
CA LEU A 51 -11.69 -1.68 -9.24
C LEU A 51 -11.58 -0.58 -10.30
N GLY A 52 -10.97 -0.89 -11.44
CA GLY A 52 -10.61 0.08 -12.47
C GLY A 52 -9.38 0.93 -12.08
N ARG A 53 -8.71 1.45 -13.11
CA ARG A 53 -7.44 2.20 -12.97
C ARG A 53 -7.50 3.33 -11.95
N VAL A 54 -8.56 4.16 -11.99
CA VAL A 54 -8.69 5.34 -11.12
C VAL A 54 -8.77 4.95 -9.65
N SER A 55 -9.57 3.93 -9.31
CA SER A 55 -9.67 3.43 -7.94
C SER A 55 -8.35 2.83 -7.45
N CYS A 56 -7.67 2.06 -8.30
CA CYS A 56 -6.34 1.52 -8.00
C CYS A 56 -5.32 2.62 -7.73
N MET A 57 -5.28 3.67 -8.56
CA MET A 57 -4.41 4.82 -8.34
C MET A 57 -4.71 5.51 -7.01
N ARG A 58 -5.99 5.74 -6.71
CA ARG A 58 -6.41 6.39 -5.47
C ARG A 58 -6.04 5.57 -4.23
N LYS A 59 -6.28 4.25 -4.26
CA LYS A 59 -5.86 3.31 -3.19
C LYS A 59 -4.34 3.33 -3.02
N THR A 60 -3.58 3.16 -4.10
CA THR A 60 -2.10 3.17 -4.08
C THR A 60 -1.55 4.50 -3.56
N LYS A 61 -2.02 5.63 -4.09
CA LYS A 61 -1.63 7.00 -3.67
C LYS A 61 -1.82 7.17 -2.17
N SER A 62 -2.99 6.77 -1.68
CA SER A 62 -3.38 6.94 -0.29
C SER A 62 -2.61 6.03 0.66
N ALA A 63 -2.50 4.75 0.35
CA ALA A 63 -1.83 3.75 1.18
C ALA A 63 -0.30 3.95 1.22
N ARG A 64 0.31 4.53 0.18
CA ARG A 64 1.74 4.84 0.15
C ARG A 64 2.21 5.68 1.35
N ARG A 65 1.31 6.44 1.98
CA ARG A 65 1.59 7.28 3.14
C ARG A 65 2.08 6.50 4.37
N TYR A 66 1.81 5.21 4.48
CA TYR A 66 2.39 4.38 5.54
C TYR A 66 3.88 4.13 5.36
N LEU A 67 4.40 4.15 4.14
CA LEU A 67 5.75 3.68 3.86
C LEU A 67 6.83 4.63 4.45
N PRO A 68 6.71 5.97 4.35
CA PRO A 68 7.61 6.88 5.04
C PRO A 68 7.57 6.74 6.58
N HIS A 69 6.43 6.36 7.17
CA HIS A 69 6.33 6.12 8.62
C HIS A 69 7.25 4.99 9.08
N PHE A 70 7.45 3.95 8.25
CA PHE A 70 8.39 2.86 8.50
C PHE A 70 9.83 3.17 8.03
N GLY A 71 10.09 4.38 7.56
CA GLY A 71 11.40 4.80 7.03
C GLY A 71 11.70 4.31 5.63
N ILE A 72 10.68 3.89 4.86
CA ILE A 72 10.80 3.42 3.48
C ILE A 72 10.46 4.58 2.54
N THR A 73 11.49 5.23 2.02
CA THR A 73 11.35 6.48 1.23
C THR A 73 11.72 6.31 -0.23
N ARG A 74 12.52 5.29 -0.57
CA ARG A 74 12.90 5.01 -1.96
C ARG A 74 11.72 4.47 -2.78
N PRO A 75 11.41 5.02 -3.97
CA PRO A 75 10.26 4.60 -4.78
C PRO A 75 10.28 3.12 -5.16
N ASP A 76 11.42 2.55 -5.50
CA ASP A 76 11.52 1.13 -5.85
C ASP A 76 11.12 0.22 -4.68
N LEU A 77 11.66 0.48 -3.48
CA LEU A 77 11.31 -0.25 -2.25
C LEU A 77 9.85 -0.02 -1.84
N GLN A 78 9.34 1.20 -2.06
CA GLN A 78 7.93 1.48 -1.83
C GLN A 78 7.02 0.68 -2.75
N GLY A 79 7.39 0.50 -4.02
CA GLY A 79 6.68 -0.36 -4.96
C GLY A 79 6.63 -1.81 -4.49
N GLN A 80 7.74 -2.34 -3.96
CA GLN A 80 7.80 -3.69 -3.42
C GLN A 80 6.85 -3.87 -2.23
N ILE A 81 6.88 -2.97 -1.24
CA ILE A 81 5.95 -3.05 -0.11
C ILE A 81 4.51 -2.82 -0.54
N MET A 82 4.25 -1.93 -1.51
CA MET A 82 2.91 -1.75 -2.08
C MET A 82 2.38 -3.05 -2.69
N THR A 83 3.23 -3.84 -3.35
CA THR A 83 2.86 -5.19 -3.84
C THR A 83 2.47 -6.12 -2.71
N VAL A 84 3.16 -6.08 -1.58
CA VAL A 84 2.77 -6.84 -0.38
C VAL A 84 1.40 -6.38 0.14
N MET A 85 1.13 -5.06 0.14
CA MET A 85 -0.18 -4.51 0.54
C MET A 85 -1.31 -4.97 -0.37
N TRP A 86 -1.09 -5.05 -1.69
CA TRP A 86 -2.10 -5.56 -2.63
C TRP A 86 -2.30 -7.07 -2.52
N ALA A 87 -1.26 -7.82 -2.14
CA ALA A 87 -1.33 -9.27 -1.97
C ALA A 87 -1.97 -9.71 -0.65
N LEU A 88 -1.62 -9.06 0.46
CA LEU A 88 -1.98 -9.48 1.82
C LEU A 88 -2.98 -8.54 2.51
N GLY A 89 -3.31 -7.41 1.88
CA GLY A 89 -4.14 -6.37 2.47
C GLY A 89 -3.33 -5.16 2.94
N PRO A 90 -3.93 -3.96 2.90
CA PRO A 90 -3.23 -2.71 3.20
C PRO A 90 -2.80 -2.57 4.66
N ASN A 91 -3.33 -3.40 5.57
CA ASN A 91 -2.99 -3.45 6.99
C ASN A 91 -2.05 -4.61 7.36
N PHE A 92 -1.38 -5.26 6.40
CA PHE A 92 -0.47 -6.39 6.70
C PHE A 92 0.59 -6.08 7.79
N PHE A 93 0.97 -4.80 7.92
CA PHE A 93 1.91 -4.31 8.92
C PHE A 93 1.38 -4.33 10.37
N GLU A 94 0.08 -4.54 10.58
CA GLU A 94 -0.51 -4.77 11.91
C GLU A 94 -0.19 -6.17 12.43
N HIS A 95 0.08 -7.13 11.52
CA HIS A 95 0.44 -8.48 11.91
C HIS A 95 1.83 -8.50 12.58
N PRO A 96 2.01 -9.19 13.74
CA PRO A 96 3.24 -9.08 14.54
C PRO A 96 4.54 -9.39 13.80
N ALA A 97 4.52 -10.37 12.90
CA ALA A 97 5.69 -10.78 12.12
C ALA A 97 6.22 -9.65 11.23
N PHE A 98 5.32 -8.95 10.53
CA PHE A 98 5.67 -7.81 9.67
C PHE A 98 5.95 -6.55 10.49
N ASN A 99 5.14 -6.29 11.52
CA ASN A 99 5.29 -5.13 12.39
C ASN A 99 6.70 -5.05 13.01
N LYS A 100 7.19 -6.18 13.53
CA LYS A 100 8.51 -6.29 14.14
C LYS A 100 9.63 -5.89 13.19
N ILE A 101 9.53 -6.27 11.91
CA ILE A 101 10.52 -5.94 10.87
C ILE A 101 10.42 -4.46 10.51
N LEU A 102 9.21 -3.98 10.22
CA LEU A 102 8.99 -2.62 9.71
C LEU A 102 9.32 -1.53 10.75
N THR A 103 9.13 -1.83 12.04
CA THR A 103 9.40 -0.89 13.13
C THR A 103 10.83 -0.98 13.67
N ASP A 104 11.63 -1.98 13.26
CA ASP A 104 13.02 -2.11 13.71
C ASP A 104 13.86 -0.94 13.20
N LYS A 105 14.52 -0.24 14.13
CA LYS A 105 15.36 0.94 13.83
C LYS A 105 16.79 0.56 13.49
N HIS A 106 17.19 -0.69 13.70
CA HIS A 106 18.52 -1.20 13.39
C HIS A 106 18.61 -1.72 11.96
N LEU A 107 17.47 -1.92 11.29
CA LEU A 107 17.42 -2.33 9.90
C LEU A 107 17.38 -1.11 8.96
N THR A 108 18.17 -1.16 7.91
CA THR A 108 18.04 -0.28 6.76
C THR A 108 16.74 -0.56 6.00
N GLN A 109 16.28 0.39 5.17
CA GLN A 109 15.08 0.18 4.35
C GLN A 109 15.18 -1.05 3.44
N ASP A 110 16.34 -1.31 2.85
CA ASP A 110 16.60 -2.49 2.01
C ASP A 110 16.45 -3.78 2.85
N GLU A 111 17.09 -3.84 4.02
CA GLU A 111 17.00 -5.00 4.91
C GLU A 111 15.57 -5.25 5.42
N LYS A 112 14.78 -4.19 5.63
CA LYS A 112 13.37 -4.31 5.98
C LYS A 112 12.58 -4.98 4.87
N VAL A 113 12.73 -4.49 3.63
CA VAL A 113 12.01 -5.07 2.49
C VAL A 113 12.43 -6.53 2.29
N ASP A 114 13.73 -6.82 2.30
CA ASP A 114 14.25 -8.19 2.18
C ASP A 114 13.70 -9.14 3.25
N GLN A 115 13.53 -8.67 4.49
CA GLN A 115 12.98 -9.47 5.57
C GLN A 115 11.47 -9.64 5.48
N VAL A 116 10.73 -8.63 5.00
CA VAL A 116 9.29 -8.73 4.75
C VAL A 116 8.99 -9.87 3.78
N TYR A 117 9.79 -10.03 2.71
CA TYR A 117 9.65 -11.15 1.76
C TYR A 117 10.09 -12.52 2.31
N LYS A 118 10.69 -12.57 3.50
CA LYS A 118 11.11 -13.80 4.18
C LYS A 118 10.16 -14.20 5.30
N VAL A 119 9.11 -13.43 5.55
CA VAL A 119 8.03 -13.81 6.47
C VAL A 119 7.38 -15.09 5.95
N SER A 120 7.00 -15.97 6.88
CA SER A 120 6.46 -17.28 6.52
C SER A 120 5.11 -17.17 5.81
N ASP A 121 4.79 -18.16 4.97
CA ASP A 121 3.48 -18.23 4.32
C ASP A 121 2.33 -18.34 5.33
N GLU A 122 2.57 -18.94 6.50
CA GLU A 122 1.59 -19.03 7.58
C GLU A 122 1.26 -17.64 8.14
N ASP A 123 2.28 -16.84 8.46
CA ASP A 123 2.11 -15.47 8.93
C ASP A 123 1.50 -14.58 7.83
N GLY A 124 1.87 -14.81 6.56
CA GLY A 124 1.28 -14.12 5.41
C GLY A 124 -0.21 -14.45 5.23
N GLY A 125 -0.58 -15.71 5.37
CA GLY A 125 -1.98 -16.16 5.32
C GLY A 125 -2.81 -15.56 6.46
N GLN A 126 -2.27 -15.52 7.68
CA GLN A 126 -2.94 -14.88 8.81
C GLN A 126 -3.14 -13.37 8.61
N ALA A 127 -2.15 -12.69 8.02
CA ALA A 127 -2.29 -11.28 7.65
C ALA A 127 -3.39 -11.06 6.61
N LEU A 128 -3.48 -11.93 5.59
CA LEU A 128 -4.53 -11.90 4.58
C LEU A 128 -5.93 -12.14 5.16
N ASP A 129 -6.07 -13.11 6.06
CA ASP A 129 -7.35 -13.42 6.72
C ASP A 129 -7.85 -12.25 7.60
N GLN A 130 -6.94 -11.38 8.03
CA GLN A 130 -7.21 -10.19 8.84
C GLN A 130 -7.20 -8.90 8.02
N ALA A 131 -7.21 -8.99 6.68
CA ALA A 131 -7.15 -7.84 5.81
C ALA A 131 -8.34 -6.88 6.03
N ASP A 132 -8.05 -5.59 6.15
CA ASP A 132 -9.05 -4.54 6.34
C ASP A 132 -8.89 -3.45 5.28
N ASP A 133 -9.84 -3.41 4.35
CA ASP A 133 -9.84 -2.53 3.20
C ASP A 133 -9.92 -1.04 3.56
N ARG A 134 -10.35 -0.69 4.79
CA ARG A 134 -10.32 0.70 5.26
C ARG A 134 -8.91 1.25 5.29
N TYR A 135 -7.90 0.40 5.50
CA TYR A 135 -6.51 0.83 5.56
C TYR A 135 -5.96 1.31 4.22
N TRP A 136 -6.61 1.06 3.07
CA TRP A 136 -6.28 1.77 1.82
C TRP A 136 -6.38 3.30 1.99
N TYR A 137 -7.19 3.74 2.95
CA TYR A 137 -7.42 5.14 3.28
C TYR A 137 -7.10 5.37 4.76
N PRO A 138 -5.85 5.74 5.11
CA PRO A 138 -5.44 5.89 6.52
C PRO A 138 -6.35 6.79 7.35
N ARG A 139 -6.97 7.80 6.74
CA ARG A 139 -7.90 8.73 7.39
C ARG A 139 -9.23 8.09 7.81
N LEU A 140 -9.59 6.93 7.25
CA LEU A 140 -10.76 6.15 7.66
C LEU A 140 -10.46 5.24 8.87
N VAL A 141 -9.18 5.09 9.23
CA VAL A 141 -8.76 4.27 10.37
C VAL A 141 -8.75 5.14 11.64
N PRO A 142 -9.60 4.84 12.63
CA PRO A 142 -9.60 5.56 13.90
C PRO A 142 -8.25 5.43 14.60
N GLY A 143 -7.66 6.57 15.01
CA GLY A 143 -6.35 6.57 15.66
C GLY A 143 -5.21 6.07 14.76
N ASN A 144 -5.33 6.23 13.44
CA ASN A 144 -4.33 5.78 12.47
C ASN A 144 -2.90 6.16 12.89
N ILE A 145 -1.95 5.27 12.57
CA ILE A 145 -0.54 5.40 12.96
C ILE A 145 0.15 6.65 12.39
N LEU A 146 -0.47 7.32 11.41
CA LEU A 146 0.03 8.51 10.77
C LEU A 146 -0.42 9.80 11.47
N GLY A 147 -1.34 9.72 12.44
CA GLY A 147 -1.90 10.88 13.12
C GLY A 147 -2.70 11.80 12.19
N LEU A 148 -3.19 11.27 11.06
CA LEU A 148 -3.95 12.04 10.10
C LEU A 148 -5.36 12.30 10.63
N LYS A 149 -5.85 13.53 10.45
CA LYS A 149 -7.24 13.90 10.74
C LYS A 149 -8.21 13.08 9.90
N ALA A 150 -9.35 12.73 10.50
CA ALA A 150 -10.46 12.13 9.77
C ALA A 150 -11.00 13.12 8.73
N TYR A 151 -11.60 12.64 7.65
CA TYR A 151 -12.15 13.51 6.59
C TYR A 151 -13.24 14.46 7.13
N SER A 152 -14.05 14.01 8.09
CA SER A 152 -15.06 14.83 8.78
C SER A 152 -14.46 16.00 9.56
N GLU A 153 -13.16 15.97 9.85
CA GLU A 153 -12.42 16.99 10.59
C GLU A 153 -11.61 17.91 9.67
N MET A 154 -11.63 17.65 8.36
CA MET A 154 -10.92 18.43 7.36
C MET A 154 -11.77 19.61 6.87
N THR A 155 -11.10 20.73 6.59
CA THR A 155 -11.72 21.89 5.94
C THR A 155 -11.97 21.60 4.46
N LYS A 156 -12.92 22.32 3.84
CA LYS A 156 -13.15 22.24 2.38
C LYS A 156 -11.87 22.45 1.58
N LYS A 157 -10.99 23.35 2.02
CA LYS A 157 -9.69 23.60 1.39
C LYS A 157 -8.80 22.36 1.41
N GLU A 158 -8.68 21.70 2.56
CA GLU A 158 -7.89 20.47 2.71
C GLU A 158 -8.47 19.30 1.91
N LEU A 159 -9.80 19.24 1.72
CA LEU A 159 -10.45 18.24 0.86
C LEU A 159 -10.12 18.45 -0.63
N TRP A 160 -10.22 19.70 -1.11
CA TRP A 160 -9.83 20.04 -2.48
C TRP A 160 -8.36 19.75 -2.78
N GLU A 161 -7.46 19.99 -1.82
CA GLU A 161 -6.02 19.70 -1.97
C GLU A 161 -5.71 18.20 -2.09
N GLU A 162 -6.65 17.33 -1.69
CA GLU A 162 -6.52 15.87 -1.78
C GLU A 162 -7.25 15.26 -3.00
N ASP A 163 -7.76 16.11 -3.90
CA ASP A 163 -8.63 15.75 -5.02
C ASP A 163 -9.93 15.04 -4.55
N ILE A 164 -10.45 15.46 -3.40
CA ILE A 164 -11.72 14.96 -2.85
C ILE A 164 -12.77 16.03 -3.04
N ASP A 165 -13.79 15.75 -3.84
CA ASP A 165 -14.92 16.66 -4.01
C ASP A 165 -15.69 16.77 -2.68
N PRO A 166 -15.74 17.96 -2.05
CA PRO A 166 -16.45 18.15 -0.80
C PRO A 166 -17.98 18.15 -0.97
N GLU A 167 -18.50 18.16 -2.20
CA GLU A 167 -19.93 18.10 -2.53
C GLU A 167 -20.40 16.69 -2.90
N ASP A 168 -19.49 15.72 -3.09
CA ASP A 168 -19.85 14.30 -3.10
C ASP A 168 -20.41 13.95 -1.69
N GLU A 169 -21.69 13.54 -1.62
CA GLU A 169 -22.46 13.36 -0.36
C GLU A 169 -21.77 12.45 0.68
N ASP A 170 -20.87 11.62 0.22
CA ASP A 170 -19.78 10.99 0.94
C ASP A 170 -19.11 10.17 -0.16
N PRO A 171 -17.92 10.54 -0.67
CA PRO A 171 -17.25 9.79 -1.73
C PRO A 171 -16.94 8.34 -1.33
N TRP A 172 -17.25 7.97 -0.08
CA TRP A 172 -17.07 6.68 0.56
C TRP A 172 -18.36 6.13 1.20
N SER A 173 -19.54 6.64 0.84
CA SER A 173 -20.85 6.09 1.27
C SER A 173 -20.99 4.58 0.97
N ILE A 174 -20.25 4.07 0.00
CA ILE A 174 -20.12 2.64 -0.34
C ILE A 174 -19.52 1.76 0.78
N PHE A 175 -18.88 2.35 1.79
CA PHE A 175 -18.30 1.64 2.94
C PHE A 175 -19.12 1.81 4.23
N LYS A 176 -20.26 2.52 4.18
CA LYS A 176 -21.14 2.72 5.35
C LYS A 176 -22.07 1.54 5.65
N ASP A 177 -22.16 0.57 4.74
CA ASP A 177 -22.91 -0.67 4.94
C ASP A 177 -21.94 -1.86 5.10
N GLY A 178 -21.58 -2.16 6.34
CA GLY A 178 -20.77 -3.32 6.74
C GLY A 178 -20.88 -3.59 8.23
#